data_AF-A0A520DCY6-F1
#
_entry.id   AF-A0A520DCY6-F1
#
_cell.length_a   1.000
_cell.length_b   1.000
_cell.length_c   1.000
_cell.angle_alpha   90.00
_cell.angle_beta   90.00
_cell.angle_gamma   90.00
#
_symmetry.space_group_name_H-M   'P 1'
#
loop_
_entity.id
_entity.type
_entity.pdbx_description
1 polymer ?
#
loop_
_entity_poly.entity_id
_entity_poly.type
_entity_poly.pdbx_seq_one_letter_code
_entity_poly.pdbx_strand_id
1 'polypeptide(L)'
;MSTILQNVPAGQKVGIAFSGGLDTSAALHWMKQKGAIPYAYTANLGQPDEPDYEEIPRKAMQYGAELARLIDCRSQLAAEGLAALQAGAFHVTTAGVTYFNTTPLGRAVTGTMLVSAMKEDDVHIWGDGSTFKGNDIERFYRYGLLTNPALKIYKPWLDQLFIDELGGRSEMSAFLTSAGFGYKMSAEKAYSTDSNMLGATHEAKDLEDLATGMQIVNPIMGVA
;
A
#
# COMPACT_ATOMS: atom_id res chain seq x y z
N MET A 1 12.17 -4.00 -23.39
CA MET A 1 10.79 -4.39 -22.98
C MET A 1 10.28 -3.35 -22.00
N SER A 2 8.98 -3.01 -22.02
CA SER A 2 8.39 -2.02 -21.10
C SER A 2 8.42 -2.52 -19.66
N THR A 3 8.79 -1.63 -18.72
CA THR A 3 8.69 -1.87 -17.27
C THR A 3 7.23 -1.93 -16.80
N ILE A 4 6.36 -1.09 -17.38
CA ILE A 4 4.95 -1.02 -17.01
C ILE A 4 4.13 -1.99 -17.86
N LEU A 5 3.33 -2.81 -17.18
CA LEU A 5 2.35 -3.71 -17.75
C LEU A 5 0.95 -3.12 -17.60
N GLN A 6 0.21 -3.06 -18.71
CA GLN A 6 -1.13 -2.47 -18.78
C GLN A 6 -2.26 -3.51 -18.69
N ASN A 7 -1.94 -4.79 -18.90
CA ASN A 7 -2.90 -5.87 -18.86
C ASN A 7 -2.49 -6.86 -17.77
N VAL A 8 -3.48 -7.47 -17.11
CA VAL A 8 -3.26 -8.52 -16.13
C VAL A 8 -2.35 -9.63 -16.70
N PRO A 9 -1.24 -9.96 -16.03
CA PRO A 9 -0.27 -10.93 -16.53
C PRO A 9 -0.72 -12.36 -16.20
N ALA A 10 -1.76 -12.85 -16.88
CA ALA A 10 -2.29 -14.19 -16.68
C ALA A 10 -1.19 -15.27 -16.81
N GLY A 11 -1.23 -16.27 -15.93
CA GLY A 11 -0.25 -17.35 -15.83
C GLY A 11 1.08 -16.97 -15.18
N GLN A 12 1.27 -15.71 -14.76
CA GLN A 12 2.52 -15.24 -14.14
C GLN A 12 2.33 -14.93 -12.65
N LYS A 13 3.43 -15.03 -11.90
CA LYS A 13 3.47 -14.64 -10.48
C LYS A 13 3.44 -13.11 -10.37
N VAL A 14 2.53 -12.60 -9.53
CA VAL A 14 2.37 -11.16 -9.28
C VAL A 14 2.41 -10.89 -7.79
N GLY A 15 3.42 -10.16 -7.33
CA GLY A 15 3.50 -9.68 -5.95
C GLY A 15 2.52 -8.53 -5.74
N ILE A 16 1.90 -8.49 -4.57
CA ILE A 16 1.01 -7.40 -4.12
C ILE A 16 1.52 -6.95 -2.77
N ALA A 17 1.75 -5.64 -2.62
CA ALA A 17 1.94 -5.01 -1.31
C ALA A 17 0.57 -5.00 -0.61
N PHE A 18 0.32 -6.02 0.21
CA PHE A 18 -1.01 -6.37 0.69
C PHE A 18 -1.27 -5.80 2.07
N SER A 19 -2.09 -4.76 2.14
CA SER A 19 -2.45 -4.08 3.39
C SER A 19 -3.68 -4.68 4.10
N GLY A 20 -4.44 -5.56 3.46
CA GLY A 20 -5.71 -6.07 3.99
C GLY A 20 -6.90 -5.10 3.86
N GLY A 21 -6.67 -3.89 3.33
CA GLY A 21 -7.73 -2.96 2.96
C GLY A 21 -8.59 -3.45 1.79
N LEU A 22 -9.69 -2.76 1.52
CA LEU A 22 -10.66 -3.10 0.47
C LEU A 22 -9.97 -3.24 -0.90
N ASP A 23 -9.17 -2.24 -1.25
CA ASP A 23 -8.56 -2.11 -2.57
C ASP A 23 -7.57 -3.26 -2.85
N THR A 24 -6.69 -3.59 -1.90
CA THR A 24 -5.73 -4.69 -2.04
C THR A 24 -6.41 -6.05 -1.94
N SER A 25 -7.47 -6.18 -1.14
CA SER A 25 -8.29 -7.41 -1.03
C SER A 25 -9.01 -7.72 -2.34
N ALA A 26 -9.73 -6.75 -2.89
CA ALA A 26 -10.46 -6.89 -4.15
C ALA A 26 -9.49 -7.13 -5.31
N ALA A 27 -8.39 -6.37 -5.40
CA ALA A 27 -7.40 -6.55 -6.46
C ALA A 27 -6.73 -7.93 -6.41
N LEU A 28 -6.39 -8.44 -5.22
CA LEU A 28 -5.81 -9.78 -5.07
C LEU A 28 -6.77 -10.86 -5.58
N HIS A 29 -8.02 -10.82 -5.12
CA HIS A 29 -9.01 -11.82 -5.52
C HIS A 29 -9.31 -11.74 -7.01
N TRP A 30 -9.42 -10.52 -7.55
CA TRP A 30 -9.64 -10.29 -8.97
C TRP A 30 -8.50 -10.81 -9.83
N MET A 31 -7.24 -10.55 -9.46
CA MET A 31 -6.08 -11.08 -10.19
C MET A 31 -6.10 -12.60 -10.23
N LYS A 32 -6.48 -13.28 -9.13
CA LYS A 32 -6.66 -14.73 -9.10
C LYS A 32 -7.73 -15.18 -10.08
N GLN A 33 -8.90 -14.53 -10.11
CA GLN A 33 -9.99 -14.88 -11.04
C GLN A 33 -9.61 -14.66 -12.50
N LYS A 34 -8.80 -13.65 -12.81
CA LYS A 34 -8.29 -13.38 -14.17
C LYS A 34 -7.08 -14.24 -14.56
N GLY A 35 -6.69 -15.20 -13.72
CA GLY A 35 -5.68 -16.22 -14.04
C GLY A 35 -4.24 -15.81 -13.74
N ALA A 36 -3.99 -14.67 -13.10
CA ALA A 36 -2.68 -14.39 -12.52
C ALA A 36 -2.47 -15.24 -11.25
N ILE A 37 -1.21 -15.33 -10.78
CA ILE A 37 -0.82 -16.09 -9.59
C ILE A 37 -0.38 -15.08 -8.52
N PRO A 38 -1.30 -14.55 -7.69
CA PRO A 38 -0.98 -13.47 -6.75
C PRO A 38 -0.20 -13.97 -5.54
N TYR A 39 0.83 -13.22 -5.14
CA TYR A 39 1.60 -13.39 -3.91
C TYR A 39 1.41 -12.15 -3.05
N ALA A 40 1.02 -12.30 -1.79
CA ALA A 40 0.78 -11.20 -0.87
C ALA A 40 1.98 -10.96 0.06
N TYR A 41 2.41 -9.71 0.15
CA TYR A 41 3.47 -9.28 1.05
C TYR A 41 2.96 -8.12 1.91
N THR A 42 2.76 -8.37 3.19
CA THR A 42 2.32 -7.36 4.15
C THR A 42 3.54 -6.82 4.89
N ALA A 43 3.71 -5.50 4.92
CA ALA A 43 4.77 -4.88 5.71
C ALA A 43 4.28 -4.65 7.14
N ASN A 44 4.98 -5.22 8.14
CA ASN A 44 4.82 -4.78 9.51
C ASN A 44 5.60 -3.48 9.70
N LEU A 45 4.86 -2.37 9.75
CA LEU A 45 5.42 -1.01 9.92
C LEU A 45 5.18 -0.46 11.34
N GLY A 46 4.66 -1.27 12.26
CA GLY A 46 4.24 -0.84 13.59
C GLY A 46 3.18 0.26 13.53
N GLN A 47 2.20 0.12 12.64
CA GLN A 47 1.12 1.09 12.49
C GLN A 47 0.34 1.20 13.81
N PRO A 48 0.04 2.43 14.25
CA PRO A 48 -0.66 2.66 15.52
C PRO A 48 -2.13 2.20 15.48
N ASP A 49 -2.69 2.05 14.28
CA ASP A 49 -4.08 1.68 14.02
C ASP A 49 -4.25 0.24 13.52
N GLU A 50 -3.17 -0.58 13.53
CA GLU A 50 -3.23 -2.00 13.17
C GLU A 50 -3.15 -2.90 14.42
N PRO A 51 -4.26 -3.55 14.83
CA PRO A 51 -4.29 -4.38 16.03
C PRO A 51 -3.75 -5.81 15.83
N ASP A 52 -3.78 -6.39 14.61
CA ASP A 52 -3.39 -7.78 14.36
C ASP A 52 -2.81 -8.00 12.95
N TYR A 53 -1.50 -7.79 12.84
CA TYR A 53 -0.75 -8.06 11.61
C TYR A 53 -0.79 -9.52 11.15
N GLU A 54 -0.98 -10.49 12.05
CA GLU A 54 -0.97 -11.92 11.71
C GLU A 54 -2.26 -12.33 10.98
N GLU A 55 -3.33 -11.53 11.11
CA GLU A 55 -4.60 -11.78 10.44
C GLU A 55 -4.55 -11.40 8.96
N ILE A 56 -3.73 -10.41 8.59
CA ILE A 56 -3.65 -9.89 7.22
C ILE A 56 -3.16 -10.95 6.21
N PRO A 57 -2.05 -11.70 6.45
CA PRO A 57 -1.65 -12.79 5.57
C PRO A 57 -2.70 -13.91 5.49
N ARG A 58 -3.41 -14.21 6.59
CA ARG A 58 -4.47 -15.24 6.58
C ARG A 58 -5.62 -14.82 5.67
N LYS A 59 -6.05 -13.54 5.72
CA LYS A 59 -7.02 -12.98 4.77
C LYS A 59 -6.55 -13.08 3.34
N ALA A 60 -5.29 -12.76 3.06
CA ALA A 60 -4.74 -12.88 1.70
C ALA A 60 -4.87 -14.31 1.15
N MET A 61 -4.57 -15.33 1.97
CA MET A 61 -4.75 -16.73 1.59
C MET A 61 -6.22 -17.07 1.31
N GLN A 62 -7.16 -16.55 2.11
CA GLN A 62 -8.61 -16.74 1.88
C GLN A 62 -9.06 -16.13 0.54
N TYR A 63 -8.49 -15.00 0.14
CA TYR A 63 -8.77 -14.34 -1.15
C TYR A 63 -8.09 -15.02 -2.34
N GLY A 64 -7.28 -16.04 -2.13
CA GLY A 64 -6.69 -16.86 -3.19
C GLY A 64 -5.23 -16.53 -3.54
N ALA A 65 -4.49 -15.91 -2.60
CA ALA A 65 -3.04 -15.79 -2.72
C ALA A 65 -2.38 -17.18 -2.80
N GLU A 66 -1.37 -17.32 -3.66
CA GLU A 66 -0.51 -18.51 -3.74
C GLU A 66 0.40 -18.62 -2.50
N LEU A 67 0.85 -17.46 -2.01
CA LEU A 67 1.64 -17.30 -0.80
C LEU A 67 1.29 -15.95 -0.17
N ALA A 68 1.30 -15.89 1.16
CA ALA A 68 1.18 -14.65 1.90
C ALA A 68 2.26 -14.58 3.00
N ARG A 69 3.06 -13.51 3.02
CA ARG A 69 4.15 -13.29 3.99
C ARG A 69 3.96 -11.98 4.74
N LEU A 70 4.24 -12.02 6.04
CA LEU A 70 4.43 -10.81 6.85
C LEU A 70 5.93 -10.49 6.89
N ILE A 71 6.30 -9.29 6.44
CA ILE A 71 7.68 -8.81 6.36
C ILE A 71 7.89 -7.78 7.47
N ASP A 72 8.76 -8.09 8.43
CA ASP A 72 9.05 -7.16 9.52
C ASP A 72 9.96 -6.01 9.06
N CYS A 73 9.37 -4.84 8.89
CA CYS A 73 10.05 -3.64 8.42
C CYS A 73 10.40 -2.67 9.56
N ARG A 74 10.02 -2.96 10.81
CA ARG A 74 10.10 -2.00 11.93
C ARG A 74 11.53 -1.57 12.23
N SER A 75 12.47 -2.53 12.29
CA SER A 75 13.88 -2.23 12.56
C SER A 75 14.49 -1.33 11.48
N GLN A 76 14.22 -1.60 10.20
CA GLN A 76 14.69 -0.76 9.11
C GLN A 76 14.02 0.61 9.13
N LEU A 77 12.72 0.67 9.39
CA LEU A 77 11.98 1.93 9.48
C LEU A 77 12.50 2.82 10.61
N ALA A 78 12.81 2.25 11.77
CA ALA A 78 13.43 2.98 12.87
C ALA A 78 14.83 3.49 12.50
N ALA A 79 15.64 2.66 11.83
CA ALA A 79 16.98 3.04 11.38
C ALA A 79 16.96 4.21 10.38
N GLU A 80 16.11 4.13 9.35
CA GLU A 80 15.95 5.21 8.36
C GLU A 80 15.38 6.48 9.00
N GLY A 81 14.44 6.35 9.96
CA GLY A 81 13.91 7.47 10.72
C GLY A 81 15.00 8.18 11.56
N LEU A 82 15.85 7.42 12.24
CA LEU A 82 16.98 7.97 12.99
C LEU A 82 18.02 8.64 12.09
N ALA A 83 18.33 8.05 10.93
CA ALA A 83 19.23 8.66 9.95
C ALA A 83 18.67 9.99 9.42
N ALA A 84 17.38 10.04 9.10
CA ALA A 84 16.72 11.27 8.67
C ALA A 84 16.75 12.36 9.75
N LEU A 85 16.56 11.98 11.02
CA LEU A 85 16.68 12.89 12.17
C LEU A 85 18.09 13.44 12.31
N GLN A 86 19.11 12.58 12.28
CA GLN A 86 20.52 12.98 12.40
C GLN A 86 20.95 13.95 11.29
N ALA A 87 20.42 13.77 10.08
CA ALA A 87 20.71 14.63 8.94
C ALA A 87 19.83 15.90 8.88
N GLY A 88 18.78 16.00 9.71
CA GLY A 88 17.78 17.06 9.58
C GLY A 88 17.08 17.04 8.22
N ALA A 89 16.80 15.86 7.68
CA ALA A 89 16.28 15.65 6.32
C ALA A 89 14.79 15.99 6.16
N PHE A 90 14.38 17.17 6.63
CA PHE A 90 13.00 17.64 6.71
C PHE A 90 12.86 19.00 6.01
N HIS A 91 12.19 19.02 4.87
CA HIS A 91 12.11 20.22 4.01
C HIS A 91 10.74 20.89 4.05
N VAL A 92 9.68 20.18 4.46
CA VAL A 92 8.33 20.74 4.56
C VAL A 92 8.15 21.33 5.95
N THR A 93 8.03 22.65 6.02
CA THR A 93 7.83 23.38 7.27
C THR A 93 6.87 24.54 7.08
N THR A 94 6.19 24.96 8.14
CA THR A 94 5.41 26.19 8.18
C THR A 94 5.67 26.89 9.50
N ALA A 95 6.26 28.09 9.45
CA ALA A 95 6.65 28.88 10.64
C ALA A 95 7.45 28.08 11.70
N GLY A 96 8.32 27.17 11.26
CA GLY A 96 9.14 26.32 12.13
C GLY A 96 8.48 25.02 12.59
N VAL A 97 7.19 24.79 12.31
CA VAL A 97 6.53 23.50 12.51
C VAL A 97 6.88 22.57 11.35
N THR A 98 7.45 21.41 11.66
CA THR A 98 8.10 20.52 10.69
C THR A 98 7.27 19.26 10.45
N TYR A 99 7.11 18.88 9.18
CA TYR A 99 6.71 17.53 8.79
C TYR A 99 7.96 16.64 8.64
N PHE A 100 8.00 15.54 9.39
CA PHE A 100 9.17 14.67 9.50
C PHE A 100 9.33 13.64 8.36
N ASN A 101 8.70 13.85 7.20
CA ASN A 101 8.82 12.96 6.03
C ASN A 101 8.50 11.48 6.32
N THR A 102 7.55 11.21 7.22
CA THR A 102 7.24 9.86 7.70
C THR A 102 6.70 8.94 6.60
N THR A 103 5.87 9.44 5.68
CA THR A 103 5.40 8.66 4.52
C THR A 103 6.53 8.34 3.52
N PRO A 104 7.33 9.32 3.04
CA PRO A 104 8.50 9.04 2.19
C PRO A 104 9.45 7.98 2.76
N LEU A 105 9.77 8.05 4.06
CA LEU A 105 10.64 7.07 4.72
C LEU A 105 10.00 5.68 4.74
N GLY A 106 8.70 5.59 5.06
CA GLY A 106 7.95 4.34 4.96
C GLY A 106 7.98 3.73 3.54
N ARG A 107 7.97 4.57 2.49
CA ARG A 107 8.01 4.10 1.10
C ARG A 107 9.38 3.62 0.66
N ALA A 108 10.45 4.27 1.13
CA ALA A 108 11.82 3.78 0.90
C ALA A 108 12.01 2.37 1.48
N VAL A 109 11.54 2.16 2.71
CA VAL A 109 11.63 0.88 3.40
C VAL A 109 10.78 -0.19 2.72
N THR A 110 9.49 0.08 2.49
CA THR A 110 8.59 -0.91 1.89
C THR A 110 8.90 -1.19 0.42
N GLY A 111 9.20 -0.16 -0.37
CA GLY A 111 9.54 -0.31 -1.78
C GLY A 111 10.77 -1.17 -2.01
N THR A 112 11.73 -1.14 -1.08
CA THR A 112 12.93 -1.99 -1.16
C THR A 112 12.69 -3.37 -0.52
N MET A 113 12.19 -3.43 0.71
CA MET A 113 12.06 -4.69 1.45
C MET A 113 11.00 -5.63 0.85
N LEU A 114 9.86 -5.12 0.41
CA LEU A 114 8.82 -5.96 -0.21
C LEU A 114 9.26 -6.48 -1.57
N VAL A 115 9.96 -5.68 -2.37
CA VAL A 115 10.50 -6.12 -3.66
C VAL A 115 11.65 -7.12 -3.48
N SER A 116 12.47 -6.97 -2.43
CA SER A 116 13.45 -8.00 -2.05
C SER A 116 12.77 -9.32 -1.70
N ALA A 117 11.72 -9.28 -0.87
CA ALA A 117 10.94 -10.47 -0.51
C ALA A 117 10.28 -11.12 -1.74
N MET A 118 9.70 -10.32 -2.64
CA MET A 118 9.18 -10.81 -3.92
C MET A 118 10.25 -11.53 -4.73
N LYS A 119 11.46 -10.96 -4.81
CA LYS A 119 12.57 -11.54 -5.55
C LYS A 119 13.06 -12.86 -4.95
N GLU A 120 13.08 -13.00 -3.61
CA GLU A 120 13.40 -14.26 -2.93
C GLU A 120 12.45 -15.40 -3.34
N ASP A 121 11.17 -15.07 -3.56
CA ASP A 121 10.13 -16.02 -3.97
C ASP A 121 10.00 -16.16 -5.51
N ASP A 122 10.99 -15.65 -6.26
CA ASP A 122 11.02 -15.66 -7.73
C ASP A 122 9.81 -14.93 -8.34
N VAL A 123 9.38 -13.83 -7.70
CA VAL A 123 8.31 -12.94 -8.16
C VAL A 123 8.93 -11.66 -8.75
N HIS A 124 8.81 -11.49 -10.07
CA HIS A 124 9.39 -10.38 -10.81
C HIS A 124 8.37 -9.38 -11.37
N ILE A 125 7.09 -9.51 -10.99
CA ILE A 125 6.04 -8.56 -11.33
C ILE A 125 5.40 -8.06 -10.05
N TRP A 126 5.30 -6.75 -9.88
CA TRP A 126 4.55 -6.13 -8.79
C TRP A 126 3.25 -5.51 -9.32
N GLY A 127 2.10 -6.00 -8.85
CA GLY A 127 0.81 -5.34 -9.00
C GLY A 127 0.70 -4.17 -8.02
N ASP A 128 1.12 -2.99 -8.46
CA ASP A 128 1.18 -1.77 -7.63
C ASP A 128 -0.01 -0.85 -7.92
N GLY A 129 -0.94 -0.78 -6.96
CA GLY A 129 -2.14 0.06 -7.04
C GLY A 129 -1.93 1.56 -6.78
N SER A 130 -0.70 2.02 -6.50
CA SER A 130 -0.45 3.46 -6.30
C SER A 130 -0.98 4.30 -7.47
N THR A 131 -1.71 5.36 -7.12
CA THR A 131 -2.52 6.15 -8.07
C THR A 131 -1.65 7.01 -8.98
N PHE A 132 -2.13 7.31 -10.19
CA PHE A 132 -1.38 8.08 -11.18
C PHE A 132 -1.14 9.56 -10.82
N LYS A 133 -1.85 10.09 -9.82
CA LYS A 133 -1.74 11.49 -9.36
C LYS A 133 -0.93 11.65 -8.08
N GLY A 134 -0.66 10.57 -7.36
CA GLY A 134 0.03 10.60 -6.07
C GLY A 134 1.55 10.51 -6.22
N ASN A 135 2.27 10.81 -5.13
CA ASN A 135 3.73 10.70 -5.11
C ASN A 135 4.23 9.24 -5.10
N ASP A 136 3.44 8.33 -4.54
CA ASP A 136 3.88 6.97 -4.25
C ASP A 136 4.14 6.12 -5.51
N ILE A 137 3.50 6.45 -6.63
CA ILE A 137 3.77 5.80 -7.93
C ILE A 137 5.24 5.96 -8.34
N GLU A 138 5.81 7.14 -8.20
CA GLU A 138 7.20 7.40 -8.56
C GLU A 138 8.18 6.83 -7.53
N ARG A 139 7.84 6.94 -6.24
CA ARG A 139 8.65 6.40 -5.14
C ARG A 139 8.83 4.90 -5.31
N PHE A 140 7.71 4.17 -5.43
CA PHE A 140 7.71 2.72 -5.57
C PHE A 140 8.32 2.26 -6.89
N TYR A 141 8.07 2.96 -7.99
CA TYR A 141 8.74 2.69 -9.27
C TYR A 141 10.27 2.73 -9.12
N ARG A 142 10.79 3.78 -8.46
CA ARG A 142 12.24 3.96 -8.30
C ARG A 142 12.85 2.95 -7.34
N TYR A 143 12.28 2.78 -6.15
CA TYR A 143 12.81 1.83 -5.15
C TYR A 143 12.73 0.39 -5.66
N GLY A 144 11.62 0.00 -6.30
CA GLY A 144 11.46 -1.33 -6.84
C GLY A 144 12.49 -1.67 -7.92
N LEU A 145 12.75 -0.76 -8.86
CA LEU A 145 13.76 -0.98 -9.90
C LEU A 145 15.19 -0.97 -9.37
N LEU A 146 15.48 -0.18 -8.32
CA LEU A 146 16.79 -0.21 -7.66
C LEU A 146 17.03 -1.56 -6.98
N THR A 147 16.00 -2.15 -6.37
CA THR A 147 16.09 -3.45 -5.68
C THR A 147 16.10 -4.63 -6.65
N ASN A 148 15.29 -4.57 -7.69
CA ASN A 148 15.18 -5.64 -8.69
C ASN A 148 15.17 -5.04 -10.10
N PRO A 149 16.33 -5.01 -10.80
CA PRO A 149 16.43 -4.46 -12.15
C PRO A 149 15.56 -5.18 -13.20
N ALA A 150 15.12 -6.42 -12.91
CA ALA A 150 14.22 -7.20 -13.75
C ALA A 150 12.74 -7.00 -13.42
N LEU A 151 12.42 -6.16 -12.42
CA LEU A 151 11.06 -5.91 -11.97
C LEU A 151 10.22 -5.29 -13.10
N LYS A 152 9.05 -5.87 -13.31
CA LYS A 152 7.95 -5.25 -14.06
C LYS A 152 6.87 -4.82 -13.08
N ILE A 153 6.12 -3.80 -13.44
CA ILE A 153 5.07 -3.25 -12.58
C ILE A 153 3.76 -3.28 -13.35
N TYR A 154 2.82 -4.07 -12.87
CA TYR A 154 1.44 -4.07 -13.34
C TYR A 154 0.66 -2.96 -12.64
N LYS A 155 -0.01 -2.13 -13.43
CA LYS A 155 -0.87 -1.04 -12.95
C LYS A 155 -2.34 -1.37 -13.24
N PRO A 156 -3.13 -1.80 -12.24
CA PRO A 156 -4.52 -2.20 -12.46
C PRO A 156 -5.38 -1.09 -13.08
N TRP A 157 -5.14 0.17 -12.72
CA TRP A 157 -5.87 1.32 -13.29
C TRP A 157 -5.48 1.68 -14.73
N LEU A 158 -4.55 0.95 -15.36
CA LEU A 158 -4.32 0.98 -16.81
C LEU A 158 -5.06 -0.15 -17.55
N ASP A 159 -5.59 -1.12 -16.82
CA ASP A 159 -6.27 -2.29 -17.36
C ASP A 159 -7.76 -2.00 -17.45
N GLN A 160 -8.29 -1.88 -18.67
CA GLN A 160 -9.70 -1.54 -18.87
C GLN A 160 -10.64 -2.56 -18.19
N LEU A 161 -10.27 -3.84 -18.16
CA LEU A 161 -11.08 -4.86 -17.51
C LEU A 161 -11.17 -4.64 -16.00
N PHE A 162 -10.07 -4.18 -15.38
CA PHE A 162 -10.06 -3.85 -13.96
C PHE A 162 -10.91 -2.61 -13.69
N ILE A 163 -10.83 -1.58 -14.53
CA ILE A 163 -11.61 -0.35 -14.39
C ILE A 163 -13.10 -0.64 -14.52
N ASP A 164 -13.50 -1.45 -15.51
CA ASP A 164 -14.90 -1.77 -15.77
C ASP A 164 -15.54 -2.59 -14.64
N GLU A 165 -14.77 -3.47 -13.98
CA GLU A 165 -15.28 -4.35 -12.91
C GLU A 165 -15.09 -3.78 -11.50
N LEU A 166 -14.02 -3.00 -11.26
CA LEU A 166 -13.57 -2.55 -9.93
C LEU A 166 -13.22 -1.05 -9.88
N GLY A 167 -13.83 -0.23 -10.74
CA GLY A 167 -13.52 1.20 -10.86
C GLY A 167 -13.80 2.05 -9.61
N GLY A 168 -14.58 1.53 -8.65
CA GLY A 168 -14.93 2.23 -7.41
C GLY A 168 -15.02 1.30 -6.20
N ARG A 169 -15.07 1.92 -5.01
CA ARG A 169 -15.13 1.19 -3.72
C ARG A 169 -16.43 0.39 -3.56
N SER A 170 -17.54 0.90 -4.09
CA SER A 170 -18.83 0.22 -4.06
C SER A 170 -18.78 -1.08 -4.85
N GLU A 171 -18.20 -1.03 -6.05
CA GLU A 171 -17.99 -2.16 -6.95
C GLU A 171 -17.04 -3.19 -6.32
N MET A 172 -15.91 -2.73 -5.75
CA MET A 172 -14.97 -3.60 -5.02
C MET A 172 -15.62 -4.33 -3.84
N SER A 173 -16.47 -3.64 -3.08
CA SER A 173 -17.18 -4.22 -1.93
C SER A 173 -18.21 -5.26 -2.39
N ALA A 174 -18.99 -4.94 -3.44
CA ALA A 174 -19.95 -5.86 -4.04
C ALA A 174 -19.25 -7.10 -4.63
N PHE A 175 -18.10 -6.92 -5.29
CA PHE A 175 -17.29 -8.00 -5.83
C PHE A 175 -16.85 -8.99 -4.75
N LEU A 176 -16.26 -8.52 -3.66
CA LEU A 176 -15.86 -9.38 -2.54
C LEU A 176 -17.07 -10.08 -1.90
N THR A 177 -18.17 -9.36 -1.70
CA THR A 177 -19.41 -9.92 -1.14
C THR A 177 -19.97 -11.04 -2.03
N SER A 178 -19.97 -10.84 -3.35
CA SER A 178 -20.45 -11.84 -4.31
C SER A 178 -19.59 -13.10 -4.35
N ALA A 179 -18.29 -12.97 -4.04
CA ALA A 179 -17.36 -14.08 -3.89
C ALA A 179 -17.46 -14.81 -2.54
N GLY A 180 -18.41 -14.41 -1.68
CA GLY A 180 -18.63 -15.03 -0.37
C GLY A 180 -17.76 -14.44 0.75
N PHE A 181 -17.03 -13.37 0.49
CA PHE A 181 -16.24 -12.67 1.50
C PHE A 181 -17.06 -11.54 2.11
N GLY A 182 -17.43 -11.69 3.39
CA GLY A 182 -18.14 -10.67 4.15
C GLY A 182 -17.23 -9.49 4.52
N TYR A 183 -16.75 -8.74 3.53
CA TYR A 183 -15.91 -7.57 3.77
C TYR A 183 -16.73 -6.49 4.49
N LYS A 184 -16.38 -6.24 5.76
CA LYS A 184 -16.99 -5.15 6.52
C LYS A 184 -16.29 -3.85 6.12
N MET A 185 -16.96 -3.03 5.32
CA MET A 185 -16.49 -1.66 5.11
C MET A 185 -16.36 -0.94 6.45
N SER A 186 -15.22 -0.30 6.66
CA SER A 186 -15.06 0.65 7.77
C SER A 186 -16.04 1.81 7.60
N ALA A 187 -16.44 2.42 8.72
CA ALA A 187 -17.23 3.64 8.69
C ALA A 187 -16.52 4.70 7.83
N GLU A 188 -17.27 5.39 6.98
CA GLU A 188 -16.72 6.41 6.12
C GLU A 188 -16.08 7.52 6.96
N LYS A 189 -14.79 7.78 6.73
CA LYS A 189 -14.04 8.86 7.39
C LYS A 189 -14.06 10.11 6.51
N ALA A 190 -14.07 11.29 7.14
CA ALA A 190 -13.97 12.60 6.51
C ALA A 190 -12.60 12.89 5.85
N TYR A 191 -11.62 12.00 6.01
CA TYR A 191 -10.26 12.10 5.47
C TYR A 191 -9.66 10.73 5.20
N SER A 192 -8.65 10.68 4.34
CA SER A 192 -7.75 9.53 4.12
C SER A 192 -6.64 9.52 5.18
N THR A 193 -6.08 8.36 5.51
CA THR A 193 -4.99 8.24 6.48
C THR A 193 -3.97 7.21 6.03
N ASP A 194 -2.69 7.60 6.09
CA ASP A 194 -1.54 6.72 5.96
C ASP A 194 -0.75 6.77 7.27
N SER A 195 -0.24 5.64 7.74
CA SER A 195 0.42 5.54 9.03
C SER A 195 1.59 4.56 9.00
N ASN A 196 2.54 4.78 9.90
CA ASN A 196 3.57 3.84 10.32
C ASN A 196 4.08 4.26 11.70
N MET A 197 4.99 3.50 12.31
CA MET A 197 5.46 3.82 13.67
C MET A 197 6.18 5.17 13.81
N LEU A 198 6.63 5.80 12.71
CA LEU A 198 7.26 7.13 12.76
C LEU A 198 6.23 8.26 12.79
N GLY A 199 5.03 8.05 12.26
CA GLY A 199 3.99 9.08 12.17
C GLY A 199 2.79 8.67 11.33
N ALA A 200 1.76 9.51 11.38
CA ALA A 200 0.55 9.40 10.58
C ALA A 200 0.28 10.70 9.81
N THR A 201 -0.24 10.58 8.60
CA THR A 201 -0.66 11.69 7.76
C THR A 201 -2.15 11.59 7.45
N HIS A 202 -2.87 12.71 7.52
CA HIS A 202 -4.29 12.81 7.21
C HIS A 202 -4.49 13.81 6.07
N GLU A 203 -5.22 13.42 5.03
CA GLU A 203 -5.37 14.23 3.80
C GLU A 203 -6.66 13.88 3.03
N ALA A 204 -6.90 14.58 1.92
CA ALA A 204 -8.02 14.38 0.98
C ALA A 204 -9.41 14.58 1.60
N LYS A 205 -10.45 14.43 0.76
CA LYS A 205 -11.86 14.60 1.16
C LYS A 205 -12.10 15.97 1.80
N ASP A 206 -12.66 16.05 3.00
CA ASP A 206 -12.99 17.33 3.64
C ASP A 206 -11.74 18.17 3.96
N LEU A 207 -10.55 17.53 4.08
CA LEU A 207 -9.26 18.23 4.24
C LEU A 207 -8.72 18.84 2.93
N GLU A 208 -9.41 18.70 1.80
CA GLU A 208 -9.07 19.43 0.56
C GLU A 208 -9.46 20.91 0.64
N ASP A 209 -10.48 21.24 1.43
CA ASP A 209 -10.87 22.64 1.68
C ASP A 209 -9.98 23.25 2.76
N LEU A 210 -9.28 24.33 2.42
CA LEU A 210 -8.37 25.04 3.33
C LEU A 210 -9.10 25.72 4.51
N ALA A 211 -10.43 25.86 4.45
CA ALA A 211 -11.23 26.28 5.59
C ALA A 211 -11.40 25.17 6.64
N THR A 212 -11.16 23.91 6.26
CA THR A 212 -11.19 22.73 7.12
C THR A 212 -9.77 22.34 7.51
N GLY A 213 -9.57 21.95 8.77
CA GLY A 213 -8.23 21.61 9.27
C GLY A 213 -8.24 20.58 10.38
N MET A 214 -7.23 20.63 11.25
CA MET A 214 -7.01 19.63 12.30
C MET A 214 -8.21 19.40 13.26
N GLN A 215 -9.18 20.31 13.30
CA GLN A 215 -10.35 20.21 14.19
C GLN A 215 -11.31 19.07 13.84
N ILE A 216 -11.29 18.57 12.60
CA ILE A 216 -12.09 17.41 12.20
C ILE A 216 -11.32 16.08 12.35
N VAL A 217 -10.03 16.14 12.66
CA VAL A 217 -9.14 14.97 12.69
C VAL A 217 -9.16 14.35 14.08
N ASN A 218 -9.50 13.06 14.14
CA ASN A 218 -9.27 12.22 15.31
C ASN A 218 -7.85 11.65 15.24
N PRO A 219 -6.90 12.10 16.10
CA PRO A 219 -5.52 11.64 16.06
C PRO A 219 -5.41 10.17 16.44
N ILE A 220 -4.50 9.45 15.77
CA ILE A 220 -4.26 8.01 16.01
C ILE A 220 -2.91 7.74 16.71
N MET A 221 -2.12 8.78 16.96
CA MET A 221 -0.84 8.67 17.67
C MET A 221 -0.79 9.69 18.80
N GLY A 222 -0.42 9.24 20.00
CA GLY A 222 -0.32 10.06 21.19
C GLY A 222 -0.75 9.30 22.45
N VAL A 223 -0.34 9.81 23.61
CA VAL A 223 -0.93 9.44 24.91
C VAL A 223 -2.15 10.34 25.11
N ALA A 224 -3.32 9.73 25.27
CA ALA A 224 -4.49 10.42 25.82
C ALA A 224 -4.23 10.85 27.27
#